data_AF-A0AB36ZXR7-F1
#
_entry.id   AF-A0AB36ZXR7-F1
#
_cell.length_a   1.000
_cell.length_b   1.000
_cell.length_c   1.000
_cell.angle_alpha   90.00
_cell.angle_beta   90.00
_cell.angle_gamma   90.00
#
_symmetry.space_group_name_H-M   'P 1'
#
loop_
_entity.id
_entity.type
_entity.pdbx_description
1 polymer ?
#
loop_
_entity_poly.entity_id
_entity_poly.type
_entity_poly.pdbx_seq_one_letter_code
_entity_poly.pdbx_strand_id
1 'polypeptide(L)'
;MKKTATISNKIKTIGLLFVILMSSVIATTIYLNAKNQKDALIINIAGKQRMLTQKISKNIFYLYHNNQHSFSKLDNATQEFIYNLNSLKNGNHLIKIEPAPTTAISNQISKVEILWFNFYENIKDIKKLLQNRNEKNEKTLKILVDTVYATNNNLLNEVDKIVSLYTTYSGRKTTFINYFQYLFALIIILLIIYSYFQLKSMEENAKKFLELSKNIKEGKLNEPIDLIHFEAEKEIVEATDTLNCFINKINAAMAYSDNASKKLEDLTNEFDEILDELSESRDLSSQLYKSEDMVIESQENLLNFTHKLEELKKELNSLSKNCNKSE
;
A
#
# COMPACT_ATOMS: atom_id res chain seq x y z
N MET A 1 -18.98 24.65 0.50
CA MET A 1 -17.51 24.81 0.48
C MET A 1 -16.86 23.43 0.48
N LYS A 2 -16.19 23.04 -0.62
CA LYS A 2 -15.35 21.83 -0.63
C LYS A 2 -14.20 22.06 0.35
N LYS A 3 -14.13 21.26 1.42
CA LYS A 3 -13.03 21.32 2.39
C LYS A 3 -11.75 20.91 1.65
N THR A 4 -10.83 21.85 1.40
CA THR A 4 -9.54 21.54 0.77
C THR A 4 -8.78 20.56 1.64
N ALA A 5 -8.30 19.47 1.05
CA ALA A 5 -7.55 18.46 1.79
C ALA A 5 -6.19 19.02 2.20
N THR A 6 -5.75 18.71 3.41
CA THR A 6 -4.43 19.08 3.92
C THR A 6 -3.34 18.20 3.30
N ILE A 7 -2.12 18.72 3.20
CA ILE A 7 -0.94 17.95 2.76
C ILE A 7 -0.79 16.69 3.64
N SER A 8 -0.86 16.88 4.96
CA SER A 8 -0.79 15.78 5.92
C SER A 8 -1.86 14.71 5.67
N ASN A 9 -3.11 15.08 5.41
CA ASN A 9 -4.17 14.09 5.20
C ASN A 9 -3.96 13.30 3.90
N LYS A 10 -3.53 13.96 2.82
CA LYS A 10 -3.24 13.28 1.56
C LYS A 10 -2.11 12.25 1.72
N ILE A 11 -1.01 12.63 2.38
CA ILE A 11 0.12 11.72 2.67
C ILE A 11 -0.32 10.56 3.57
N LYS A 12 -1.05 10.84 4.67
CA LYS A 12 -1.55 9.80 5.58
C LYS A 12 -2.48 8.82 4.87
N THR A 13 -3.34 9.30 3.97
CA THR A 13 -4.28 8.45 3.22
C THR A 13 -3.53 7.51 2.28
N ILE A 14 -2.55 8.03 1.52
CA ILE A 14 -1.70 7.21 0.63
C ILE A 14 -0.93 6.17 1.45
N GLY A 15 -0.28 6.58 2.53
CA GLY A 15 0.49 5.70 3.39
C GLY A 15 -0.36 4.60 4.02
N LEU A 16 -1.56 4.93 4.51
CA LEU A 16 -2.49 3.96 5.09
C LEU A 16 -2.95 2.92 4.06
N LEU A 17 -3.34 3.38 2.86
CA LEU A 17 -3.72 2.48 1.77
C LEU A 17 -2.59 1.54 1.38
N PHE A 18 -1.35 2.05 1.29
CA PHE A 18 -0.18 1.25 0.99
C PHE A 18 0.08 0.18 2.07
N VAL A 19 0.04 0.55 3.36
CA VAL A 19 0.26 -0.38 4.47
C VAL A 19 -0.81 -1.48 4.52
N ILE A 20 -2.08 -1.12 4.30
CA ILE A 20 -3.19 -2.09 4.27
C ILE A 20 -3.00 -3.08 3.11
N LEU A 21 -2.70 -2.58 1.90
CA LEU A 21 -2.47 -3.44 0.74
C LEU A 21 -1.26 -4.36 0.93
N MET A 22 -0.15 -3.82 1.42
CA MET A 22 1.07 -4.60 1.64
C MET A 22 0.85 -5.68 2.71
N SER A 23 0.16 -5.34 3.80
CA SER A 23 -0.18 -6.30 4.85
C SER A 23 -1.07 -7.42 4.32
N SER A 24 -2.03 -7.11 3.45
CA SER A 24 -2.89 -8.09 2.79
C SER A 24 -2.09 -9.06 1.90
N VAL A 25 -1.15 -8.55 1.11
CA VAL A 25 -0.28 -9.39 0.27
C VAL A 25 0.62 -10.30 1.11
N ILE A 26 1.21 -9.78 2.19
CA ILE A 26 2.05 -10.57 3.10
C ILE A 26 1.22 -11.65 3.79
N ALA A 27 0.06 -11.29 4.34
CA ALA A 27 -0.82 -12.24 5.04
C ALA A 27 -1.30 -13.37 4.12
N THR A 28 -1.71 -13.05 2.90
CA THR A 28 -2.13 -14.06 1.91
C THR A 28 -0.98 -14.97 1.49
N THR A 29 0.25 -14.43 1.37
CA THR A 29 1.46 -15.21 1.07
C THR A 29 1.81 -16.18 2.20
N ILE A 30 1.77 -15.72 3.45
CA ILE A 30 2.00 -16.57 4.63
C ILE A 30 0.95 -17.68 4.69
N TYR A 31 -0.33 -17.32 4.49
CA TYR A 31 -1.43 -18.29 4.45
C TYR A 31 -1.23 -19.35 3.35
N LEU A 32 -0.83 -18.93 2.14
CA LEU A 32 -0.57 -19.84 1.02
C LEU A 32 0.58 -20.80 1.34
N ASN A 33 1.70 -20.29 1.85
CA ASN A 33 2.85 -21.12 2.20
C ASN A 33 2.50 -22.17 3.27
N ALA A 34 1.78 -21.78 4.32
CA ALA A 34 1.34 -22.70 5.36
C ALA A 34 0.41 -23.79 4.80
N LYS A 35 -0.48 -23.45 3.84
CA LYS A 35 -1.35 -24.43 3.21
C LYS A 35 -0.60 -25.35 2.24
N ASN A 36 0.34 -24.82 1.46
CA ASN A 36 1.12 -25.60 0.50
C ASN A 36 1.93 -26.71 1.17
N GLN A 37 2.47 -26.45 2.36
CA GLN A 37 3.14 -27.49 3.15
C GLN A 37 2.20 -28.63 3.54
N LYS A 38 0.97 -28.31 3.97
CA LYS A 38 -0.04 -29.32 4.30
C LYS A 38 -0.49 -30.10 3.08
N ASP A 39 -0.71 -29.43 1.96
CA ASP A 39 -1.12 -30.08 0.71
C ASP A 39 -0.02 -31.01 0.18
N ALA A 40 1.25 -30.62 0.28
CA ALA A 40 2.40 -31.47 -0.07
C ALA A 40 2.47 -32.75 0.79
N LEU A 41 2.21 -32.63 2.11
CA LEU A 41 2.12 -33.78 3.00
C LEU A 41 1.01 -34.75 2.59
N ILE A 42 -0.18 -34.22 2.28
CA ILE A 42 -1.34 -35.01 1.84
C ILE A 42 -1.02 -35.74 0.52
N ILE A 43 -0.43 -35.04 -0.46
CA ILE A 43 -0.03 -35.63 -1.74
C ILE A 43 1.02 -36.73 -1.52
N ASN A 44 1.96 -36.55 -0.61
CA ASN A 44 2.95 -37.58 -0.28
C ASN A 44 2.29 -38.83 0.35
N ILE A 45 1.34 -38.66 1.27
CA ILE A 45 0.61 -39.78 1.88
C ILE A 45 -0.21 -40.53 0.84
N ALA A 46 -0.95 -39.81 -0.02
CA ALA A 46 -1.67 -40.40 -1.14
C ALA A 46 -0.70 -41.11 -2.10
N GLY A 47 0.46 -40.52 -2.38
CA GLY A 47 1.51 -41.12 -3.20
C GLY A 47 2.05 -42.42 -2.61
N LYS A 48 2.22 -42.45 -1.28
CA LYS A 48 2.66 -43.64 -0.53
C LYS A 48 1.68 -44.80 -0.64
N GLN A 49 0.38 -44.52 -0.77
CA GLN A 49 -0.62 -45.58 -1.00
C GLN A 49 -0.30 -46.40 -2.26
N ARG A 50 0.14 -45.77 -3.35
CA ARG A 50 0.53 -46.47 -4.59
C ARG A 50 1.69 -47.44 -4.35
N MET A 51 2.70 -46.99 -3.61
CA MET A 51 3.82 -47.84 -3.22
C MET A 51 3.36 -49.00 -2.33
N LEU A 52 2.45 -48.73 -1.40
CA LEU A 52 1.95 -49.73 -0.45
C LEU A 52 1.16 -50.83 -1.13
N THR A 53 0.30 -50.54 -2.12
CA THR A 53 -0.40 -51.60 -2.89
C THR A 53 0.60 -52.56 -3.53
N GLN A 54 1.65 -52.03 -4.17
CA GLN A 54 2.70 -52.84 -4.77
C GLN A 54 3.54 -53.59 -3.74
N LYS A 55 3.88 -52.94 -2.62
CA LYS A 55 4.67 -53.55 -1.55
C LYS A 55 3.92 -54.72 -0.92
N ILE A 56 2.62 -54.58 -0.68
CA ILE A 56 1.75 -55.61 -0.11
C ILE A 56 1.69 -56.81 -1.06
N SER A 57 1.36 -56.57 -2.34
CA SER A 57 1.35 -57.60 -3.39
C SER A 57 2.70 -58.33 -3.47
N LYS A 58 3.81 -57.59 -3.52
CA LYS A 58 5.16 -58.17 -3.55
C LYS A 58 5.44 -59.08 -2.35
N ASN A 59 5.07 -58.66 -1.13
CA ASN A 59 5.28 -59.49 0.06
C ASN A 59 4.42 -60.76 0.01
N ILE A 60 3.19 -60.70 -0.51
CA ILE A 60 2.34 -61.86 -0.71
C ILE A 60 3.01 -62.89 -1.65
N PHE A 61 3.51 -62.44 -2.81
CA PHE A 61 4.24 -63.34 -3.72
C PHE A 61 5.49 -63.93 -3.08
N TYR A 62 6.26 -63.12 -2.36
CA TYR A 62 7.47 -63.57 -1.68
C TYR A 62 7.16 -64.65 -0.64
N LEU A 63 6.13 -64.43 0.20
CA LEU A 63 5.70 -65.39 1.22
C LEU A 63 5.20 -66.69 0.60
N TYR A 64 4.44 -66.60 -0.49
CA TYR A 64 3.93 -67.76 -1.23
C TYR A 64 5.05 -68.65 -1.80
N HIS A 65 6.02 -68.05 -2.50
CA HIS A 65 7.09 -68.82 -3.15
C HIS A 65 8.14 -69.35 -2.18
N ASN A 66 8.47 -68.61 -1.11
CA ASN A 66 9.51 -69.00 -0.16
C ASN A 66 8.98 -69.78 1.05
N ASN A 67 7.67 -70.08 1.07
CA ASN A 67 7.00 -70.77 2.17
C ASN A 67 7.32 -70.18 3.56
N GLN A 68 7.37 -68.85 3.63
CA GLN A 68 7.69 -68.16 4.89
C GLN A 68 6.43 -67.84 5.68
N HIS A 69 6.55 -67.94 7.01
CA HIS A 69 5.45 -67.67 7.95
C HIS A 69 5.61 -66.35 8.73
N SER A 70 6.62 -65.54 8.39
CA SER A 70 6.84 -64.23 9.02
C SER A 70 6.09 -63.13 8.28
N PHE A 71 4.93 -62.74 8.81
CA PHE A 71 4.04 -61.76 8.17
C PHE A 71 4.35 -60.30 8.53
N SER A 72 5.36 -60.02 9.37
CA SER A 72 5.63 -58.67 9.91
C SER A 72 5.73 -57.59 8.82
N LYS A 73 6.44 -57.85 7.71
CA LYS A 73 6.57 -56.87 6.61
C LYS A 73 5.24 -56.61 5.89
N LEU A 74 4.42 -57.64 5.72
CA LEU A 74 3.09 -57.56 5.11
C LEU A 74 2.13 -56.81 6.03
N ASP A 75 2.14 -57.15 7.32
CA ASP A 75 1.27 -56.56 8.34
C ASP A 75 1.57 -55.08 8.53
N ASN A 76 2.85 -54.69 8.63
CA ASN A 76 3.24 -53.29 8.73
C ASN A 76 2.79 -52.48 7.51
N ALA A 77 2.96 -53.01 6.29
CA ALA A 77 2.53 -52.32 5.08
C ALA A 77 0.99 -52.20 4.99
N THR A 78 0.28 -53.23 5.43
CA THR A 78 -1.20 -53.27 5.45
C THR A 78 -1.77 -52.29 6.46
N GLN A 79 -1.22 -52.26 7.68
CA GLN A 79 -1.60 -51.30 8.72
C GLN A 79 -1.30 -49.87 8.28
N GLU A 80 -0.14 -49.63 7.67
CA GLU A 80 0.22 -48.32 7.15
C GLU A 80 -0.72 -47.86 6.02
N PHE A 81 -1.14 -48.78 5.14
CA PHE A 81 -2.14 -48.49 4.11
C PHE A 81 -3.46 -48.03 4.75
N ILE A 82 -4.00 -48.82 5.67
CA ILE A 82 -5.27 -48.54 6.37
C ILE A 82 -5.21 -47.20 7.12
N TYR A 83 -4.14 -46.97 7.89
CA TYR A 83 -3.96 -45.73 8.65
C TYR A 83 -3.96 -44.49 7.76
N ASN A 84 -3.21 -44.55 6.66
CA ASN A 84 -3.10 -43.45 5.71
C ASN A 84 -4.41 -43.21 4.95
N LEU A 85 -5.09 -44.27 4.48
CA LEU A 85 -6.38 -44.14 3.79
C LEU A 85 -7.44 -43.52 4.71
N ASN A 86 -7.49 -43.94 5.97
CA ASN A 86 -8.38 -43.36 6.98
C ASN A 86 -8.03 -41.88 7.25
N SER A 87 -6.73 -41.56 7.37
CA SER A 87 -6.26 -40.18 7.56
C SER A 87 -6.64 -39.27 6.39
N LEU A 88 -6.62 -39.77 5.15
CA LEU A 88 -7.06 -39.01 3.96
C LEU A 88 -8.58 -38.79 3.95
N LYS A 89 -9.36 -39.77 4.42
CA LYS A 89 -10.83 -39.69 4.45
C LYS A 89 -11.33 -38.75 5.54
N ASN A 90 -10.95 -39.06 6.78
CA ASN A 90 -11.53 -38.50 7.99
C ASN A 90 -10.65 -37.40 8.63
N GLY A 91 -9.49 -37.13 8.04
CA GLY A 91 -8.49 -36.26 8.63
C GLY A 91 -7.71 -36.96 9.74
N ASN A 92 -6.69 -36.27 10.24
CA ASN A 92 -5.85 -36.74 11.33
C ASN A 92 -5.23 -35.56 12.07
N HIS A 93 -5.69 -35.34 13.30
CA HIS A 93 -5.24 -34.22 14.13
C HIS A 93 -3.75 -34.30 14.52
N LEU A 94 -3.19 -35.51 14.68
CA LEU A 94 -1.79 -35.69 15.08
C LEU A 94 -0.83 -35.16 14.02
N ILE A 95 -1.15 -35.41 12.74
CA ILE A 95 -0.37 -34.93 11.59
C ILE A 95 -1.00 -33.70 10.92
N LYS A 96 -2.02 -33.08 11.57
CA LYS A 96 -2.69 -31.84 11.16
C LYS A 96 -3.25 -31.87 9.72
N ILE A 97 -3.80 -33.02 9.33
CA ILE A 97 -4.46 -33.23 8.04
C ILE A 97 -5.97 -33.09 8.23
N GLU A 98 -6.58 -32.28 7.37
CA GLU A 98 -8.03 -32.12 7.34
C GLU A 98 -8.69 -33.28 6.57
N PRO A 99 -9.98 -33.55 6.80
CA PRO A 99 -10.75 -34.50 6.00
C PRO A 99 -10.74 -34.19 4.50
N ALA A 100 -11.20 -35.15 3.70
CA ALA A 100 -11.30 -35.00 2.25
C ALA A 100 -12.00 -33.67 1.85
N PRO A 101 -11.32 -32.76 1.14
CA PRO A 101 -11.78 -31.37 0.99
C PRO A 101 -12.87 -31.20 -0.07
N THR A 102 -13.16 -32.24 -0.86
CA THR A 102 -14.20 -32.22 -1.90
C THR A 102 -14.94 -33.54 -1.94
N THR A 103 -16.19 -33.50 -2.40
CA THR A 103 -17.01 -34.71 -2.63
C THR A 103 -16.36 -35.66 -3.63
N ALA A 104 -15.72 -35.14 -4.67
CA ALA A 104 -14.99 -35.96 -5.65
C ALA A 104 -13.86 -36.77 -5.02
N ILE A 105 -13.05 -36.13 -4.15
CA ILE A 105 -11.97 -36.82 -3.42
C ILE A 105 -12.55 -37.85 -2.45
N SER A 106 -13.58 -37.48 -1.68
CA SER A 106 -14.23 -38.38 -0.73
C SER A 106 -14.83 -39.63 -1.40
N ASN A 107 -15.51 -39.45 -2.54
CA ASN A 107 -16.08 -40.53 -3.32
C ASN A 107 -14.99 -41.45 -3.88
N GLN A 108 -13.88 -40.88 -4.38
CA GLN A 108 -12.76 -41.68 -4.88
C GLN A 108 -12.08 -42.48 -3.77
N ILE A 109 -11.91 -41.90 -2.57
CA ILE A 109 -11.41 -42.62 -1.40
C ILE A 109 -12.35 -43.78 -1.03
N SER A 110 -13.66 -43.54 -1.02
CA SER A 110 -14.66 -44.56 -0.71
C SER A 110 -14.64 -45.72 -1.73
N LYS A 111 -14.41 -45.42 -3.01
CA LYS A 111 -14.21 -46.45 -4.04
C LYS A 111 -12.96 -47.29 -3.77
N VAL A 112 -11.86 -46.66 -3.36
CA VAL A 112 -10.63 -47.36 -2.98
C VAL A 112 -10.85 -48.22 -1.73
N GLU A 113 -11.61 -47.75 -0.73
CA GLU A 113 -11.95 -48.55 0.46
C GLU A 113 -12.72 -49.83 0.09
N ILE A 114 -13.67 -49.77 -0.85
CA ILE A 114 -14.41 -50.94 -1.31
C ILE A 114 -13.48 -51.95 -1.98
N LEU A 115 -12.59 -51.49 -2.88
CA LEU A 115 -11.62 -52.36 -3.53
C LEU A 115 -10.63 -52.94 -2.52
N TRP A 116 -10.18 -52.12 -1.58
CA TRP A 116 -9.29 -52.52 -0.51
C TRP A 116 -9.90 -53.56 0.42
N PHE A 117 -11.20 -53.45 0.75
CA PHE A 117 -11.89 -54.44 1.58
C PHE A 117 -11.76 -55.84 0.98
N ASN A 118 -12.12 -56.00 -0.29
CA ASN A 118 -11.99 -57.28 -1.00
C ASN A 118 -10.54 -57.75 -1.07
N PHE A 119 -9.61 -56.82 -1.34
CA PHE A 119 -8.19 -57.12 -1.38
C PHE A 119 -7.66 -57.61 -0.02
N TYR A 120 -8.10 -56.99 1.08
CA TYR A 120 -7.70 -57.29 2.44
C TYR A 120 -8.25 -58.62 2.96
N GLU A 121 -9.46 -59.01 2.56
CA GLU A 121 -9.99 -60.34 2.86
C GLU A 121 -9.11 -61.44 2.21
N ASN A 122 -8.70 -61.26 0.95
CA ASN A 122 -7.74 -62.19 0.32
C ASN A 122 -6.42 -62.29 1.10
N ILE A 123 -5.91 -61.16 1.64
CA ILE A 123 -4.70 -61.16 2.48
C ILE A 123 -4.89 -62.05 3.71
N LYS A 124 -6.02 -61.93 4.41
CA LYS A 124 -6.31 -62.73 5.62
C LYS A 124 -6.35 -64.22 5.30
N ASP A 125 -7.05 -64.59 4.22
CA ASP A 125 -7.19 -65.99 3.81
C ASP A 125 -5.83 -66.57 3.38
N ILE A 126 -5.03 -65.82 2.63
CA ILE A 126 -3.68 -66.22 2.25
C ILE A 126 -2.81 -66.47 3.49
N LYS A 127 -2.84 -65.58 4.48
CA LYS A 127 -2.08 -65.77 5.74
C LYS A 127 -2.49 -67.06 6.45
N LYS A 128 -3.79 -67.31 6.57
CA LYS A 128 -4.34 -68.52 7.21
C LYS A 128 -3.94 -69.80 6.48
N LEU A 129 -3.99 -69.78 5.14
CA LEU A 129 -3.61 -70.93 4.32
C LEU A 129 -2.10 -71.16 4.33
N LEU A 130 -1.27 -70.10 4.33
CA LEU A 130 0.18 -70.23 4.43
C LEU A 130 0.62 -70.84 5.75
N GLN A 131 -0.02 -70.53 6.88
CA GLN A 131 0.28 -71.14 8.18
C GLN A 131 0.00 -72.65 8.22
N ASN A 132 -1.01 -73.11 7.49
CA ASN A 132 -1.46 -74.52 7.46
C ASN A 132 -1.29 -75.14 6.07
N ARG A 133 -0.24 -74.76 5.33
CA ARG A 133 -0.06 -75.13 3.93
C ARG A 133 0.09 -76.64 3.77
N ASN A 134 -0.69 -77.23 2.87
CA ASN A 134 -0.64 -78.65 2.52
C ASN A 134 -1.12 -78.88 1.07
N GLU A 135 -1.00 -80.09 0.56
CA GLU A 135 -1.38 -80.42 -0.82
C GLU A 135 -2.86 -80.12 -1.13
N LYS A 136 -3.76 -80.25 -0.14
CA LYS A 136 -5.20 -80.03 -0.33
C LYS A 136 -5.55 -78.56 -0.51
N ASN A 137 -4.84 -77.64 0.15
CA ASN A 137 -5.13 -76.21 0.11
C ASN A 137 -4.23 -75.41 -0.85
N GLU A 138 -3.21 -76.04 -1.44
CA GLU A 138 -2.29 -75.38 -2.38
C GLU A 138 -3.02 -74.76 -3.58
N LYS A 139 -4.00 -75.47 -4.15
CA LYS A 139 -4.78 -74.98 -5.28
C LYS A 139 -5.56 -73.70 -4.92
N THR A 140 -6.18 -73.67 -3.74
CA THR A 140 -6.93 -72.50 -3.25
C THR A 140 -5.98 -71.33 -2.97
N LEU A 141 -4.84 -71.61 -2.33
CA LEU A 141 -3.82 -70.59 -2.06
C LEU A 141 -3.31 -69.95 -3.36
N LYS A 142 -3.02 -70.75 -4.39
CA LYS A 142 -2.61 -70.25 -5.70
C LYS A 142 -3.67 -69.35 -6.33
N ILE A 143 -4.95 -69.75 -6.29
CA ILE A 143 -6.06 -68.93 -6.82
C ILE A 143 -6.13 -67.56 -6.12
N LEU A 144 -5.96 -67.51 -4.80
CA LEU A 144 -5.98 -66.25 -4.05
C LEU A 144 -4.78 -65.35 -4.40
N VAL A 145 -3.59 -65.93 -4.54
CA VAL A 145 -2.38 -65.19 -4.95
C VAL A 145 -2.53 -64.64 -6.38
N ASP A 146 -3.08 -65.44 -7.30
CA ASP A 146 -3.39 -65.01 -8.68
C ASP A 146 -4.47 -63.91 -8.68
N THR A 147 -5.45 -63.98 -7.77
CA THR A 147 -6.48 -62.95 -7.60
C THR A 147 -5.89 -61.63 -7.10
N VAL A 148 -4.97 -61.69 -6.14
CA VAL A 148 -4.20 -60.52 -5.67
C VAL A 148 -3.42 -59.90 -6.83
N TYR A 149 -2.76 -60.70 -7.67
CA TYR A 149 -2.06 -60.23 -8.86
C TYR A 149 -2.99 -59.43 -9.78
N ALA A 150 -4.12 -60.04 -10.16
CA ALA A 150 -5.06 -59.50 -11.13
C ALA A 150 -5.74 -58.21 -10.63
N THR A 151 -6.03 -58.12 -9.34
CA THR A 151 -6.75 -56.98 -8.73
C THR A 151 -5.84 -55.83 -8.29
N ASN A 152 -4.55 -56.09 -8.06
CA ASN A 152 -3.58 -55.08 -7.62
C ASN A 152 -3.46 -53.89 -8.57
N ASN A 153 -3.44 -54.11 -9.88
CA ASN A 153 -3.33 -53.01 -10.86
C ASN A 153 -4.59 -52.13 -10.86
N ASN A 154 -5.77 -52.72 -10.68
CA ASN A 154 -7.00 -51.94 -10.55
C ASN A 154 -6.97 -51.07 -9.28
N LEU A 155 -6.59 -51.64 -8.14
CA LEU A 155 -6.43 -50.91 -6.89
C LEU A 155 -5.39 -49.78 -7.02
N LEU A 156 -4.24 -50.05 -7.64
CA LEU A 156 -3.20 -49.06 -7.92
C LEU A 156 -3.75 -47.88 -8.73
N ASN A 157 -4.47 -48.16 -9.82
CA ASN A 157 -5.03 -47.13 -10.69
C ASN A 157 -6.05 -46.25 -9.96
N GLU A 158 -6.90 -46.85 -9.11
CA GLU A 158 -7.89 -46.09 -8.34
C GLU A 158 -7.25 -45.27 -7.21
N VAL A 159 -6.16 -45.76 -6.62
CA VAL A 159 -5.33 -44.98 -5.69
C VAL A 159 -4.60 -43.84 -6.42
N ASP A 160 -4.10 -44.05 -7.64
CA ASP A 160 -3.43 -43.01 -8.42
C ASP A 160 -4.39 -41.85 -8.76
N LYS A 161 -5.67 -42.15 -9.01
CA LYS A 161 -6.71 -41.12 -9.15
C LYS A 161 -6.85 -40.25 -7.89
N ILE A 162 -6.69 -40.79 -6.68
CA ILE A 162 -6.68 -39.99 -5.44
C ILE A 162 -5.54 -38.97 -5.49
N VAL A 163 -4.33 -39.42 -5.86
CA VAL A 163 -3.15 -38.54 -5.99
C VAL A 163 -3.40 -37.43 -7.01
N SER A 164 -3.94 -37.78 -8.18
CA SER A 164 -4.26 -36.82 -9.24
C SER A 164 -5.29 -35.78 -8.79
N LEU A 165 -6.34 -36.21 -8.08
CA LEU A 165 -7.37 -35.31 -7.54
C LEU A 165 -6.79 -34.33 -6.50
N TYR A 166 -5.99 -34.80 -5.55
CA TYR A 166 -5.34 -33.91 -4.57
C TYR A 166 -4.35 -32.95 -5.23
N THR A 167 -3.56 -33.43 -6.20
CA THR A 167 -2.62 -32.60 -6.96
C THR A 167 -3.35 -31.49 -7.73
N THR A 168 -4.45 -31.84 -8.40
CA THR A 168 -5.29 -30.87 -9.14
C THR A 168 -5.96 -29.87 -8.19
N TYR A 169 -6.49 -30.34 -7.05
CA TYR A 169 -7.12 -29.48 -6.06
C TYR A 169 -6.13 -28.46 -5.47
N SER A 170 -4.96 -28.92 -5.04
CA SER A 170 -3.90 -28.04 -4.49
C SER A 170 -3.37 -27.07 -5.55
N GLY A 171 -3.18 -27.54 -6.78
CA GLY A 171 -2.78 -26.71 -7.92
C GLY A 171 -3.78 -25.58 -8.20
N ARG A 172 -5.08 -25.89 -8.35
CA ARG A 172 -6.12 -24.87 -8.59
C ARG A 172 -6.20 -23.85 -7.47
N LYS A 173 -6.13 -24.30 -6.22
CA LYS A 173 -6.13 -23.42 -5.04
C LYS A 173 -4.94 -22.45 -5.07
N THR A 174 -3.74 -22.96 -5.35
CA THR A 174 -2.51 -22.17 -5.44
C THR A 174 -2.62 -21.14 -6.57
N THR A 175 -3.04 -21.57 -7.77
CA THR A 175 -3.18 -20.68 -8.92
C THR A 175 -4.21 -19.57 -8.68
N PHE A 176 -5.34 -19.88 -8.04
CA PHE A 176 -6.35 -18.88 -7.67
C PHE A 176 -5.77 -17.78 -6.75
N ILE A 177 -5.01 -18.18 -5.73
CA ILE A 177 -4.37 -17.22 -4.81
C ILE A 177 -3.30 -16.41 -5.53
N ASN A 178 -2.50 -17.03 -6.42
CA ASN A 178 -1.47 -16.33 -7.20
C ASN A 178 -2.09 -15.25 -8.12
N TYR A 179 -3.21 -15.53 -8.79
CA TYR A 179 -3.90 -14.52 -9.60
C TYR A 179 -4.35 -13.31 -8.75
N PHE A 180 -4.83 -13.57 -7.54
CA PHE A 180 -5.21 -12.51 -6.61
C PHE A 180 -3.99 -11.67 -6.18
N GLN A 181 -2.82 -12.29 -5.99
CA GLN A 181 -1.57 -11.57 -5.71
C GLN A 181 -1.14 -10.70 -6.89
N TYR A 182 -1.25 -11.18 -8.14
CA TYR A 182 -0.95 -10.37 -9.32
C TYR A 182 -1.90 -9.18 -9.46
N LEU A 183 -3.18 -9.35 -9.11
CA LEU A 183 -4.14 -8.23 -9.06
C LEU A 183 -3.72 -7.18 -8.03
N PHE A 184 -3.33 -7.59 -6.81
CA PHE A 184 -2.84 -6.65 -5.82
C PHE A 184 -1.54 -5.97 -6.23
N ALA A 185 -0.62 -6.69 -6.88
CA ALA A 185 0.60 -6.09 -7.42
C ALA A 185 0.27 -5.00 -8.45
N LEU A 186 -0.70 -5.23 -9.34
CA LEU A 186 -1.18 -4.23 -10.28
C LEU A 186 -1.78 -3.01 -9.56
N ILE A 187 -2.61 -3.23 -8.54
CA ILE A 187 -3.20 -2.14 -7.74
C ILE A 187 -2.11 -1.33 -7.02
N ILE A 188 -1.06 -1.97 -6.51
CA ILE A 188 0.09 -1.30 -5.89
C ILE A 188 0.80 -0.42 -6.91
N ILE A 189 1.04 -0.90 -8.14
CA ILE A 189 1.66 -0.10 -9.20
C ILE A 189 0.80 1.14 -9.51
N LEU A 190 -0.52 0.97 -9.65
CA LEU A 190 -1.44 2.09 -9.87
C LEU A 190 -1.42 3.08 -8.70
N LEU A 191 -1.33 2.58 -7.46
CA LEU A 191 -1.24 3.43 -6.27
C LEU A 191 0.09 4.19 -6.20
N ILE A 192 1.21 3.59 -6.62
CA ILE A 192 2.50 4.27 -6.72
C ILE A 192 2.43 5.39 -7.76
N ILE A 193 1.85 5.12 -8.93
CA ILE A 193 1.66 6.13 -9.99
C ILE A 193 0.78 7.27 -9.48
N TYR A 194 -0.35 6.95 -8.86
CA TYR A 194 -1.25 7.94 -8.24
C TYR A 194 -0.52 8.77 -7.17
N SER A 195 0.23 8.11 -6.29
CA SER A 195 1.04 8.77 -5.25
C SER A 195 2.06 9.72 -5.86
N TYR A 196 2.74 9.32 -6.94
CA TYR A 196 3.71 10.16 -7.63
C TYR A 196 3.06 11.45 -8.17
N PHE A 197 1.91 11.33 -8.87
CA PHE A 197 1.19 12.51 -9.35
C PHE A 197 0.74 13.42 -8.20
N GLN A 198 0.27 12.83 -7.09
CA GLN A 198 -0.19 13.59 -5.94
C GLN A 198 0.95 14.35 -5.26
N LEU A 199 2.13 13.74 -5.14
CA LEU A 199 3.34 14.39 -4.60
C LEU A 199 3.84 15.48 -5.54
N LYS A 200 3.86 15.22 -6.85
CA LYS A 200 4.27 16.22 -7.85
C LYS A 200 3.36 17.46 -7.83
N SER A 201 2.04 17.27 -7.68
CA SER A 201 1.10 18.38 -7.54
C SER A 201 1.36 19.21 -6.28
N MET A 202 1.66 18.57 -5.14
CA MET A 202 2.03 19.29 -3.92
C MET A 202 3.33 20.08 -4.09
N GLU A 203 4.33 19.48 -4.73
CA GLU A 203 5.62 20.11 -5.02
C GLU A 203 5.44 21.35 -5.90
N GLU A 204 4.65 21.26 -6.96
CA GLU A 204 4.35 22.40 -7.85
C GLU A 204 3.64 23.54 -7.10
N ASN A 205 2.67 23.23 -6.25
CA ASN A 205 1.98 24.24 -5.44
C ASN A 205 2.92 24.91 -4.44
N ALA A 206 3.79 24.15 -3.79
CA ALA A 206 4.80 24.69 -2.89
C ALA A 206 5.81 25.58 -3.63
N LYS A 207 6.26 25.15 -4.82
CA LYS A 207 7.15 25.95 -5.69
C LYS A 207 6.52 27.27 -6.11
N LYS A 208 5.24 27.27 -6.52
CA LYS A 208 4.50 28.50 -6.85
C LYS A 208 4.44 29.47 -5.68
N PHE A 209 4.16 28.97 -4.48
CA PHE A 209 4.16 29.79 -3.27
C PHE A 209 5.56 30.36 -2.95
N LEU A 210 6.61 29.55 -3.08
CA LEU A 210 7.99 30.01 -2.88
C LEU A 210 8.42 31.04 -3.92
N GLU A 211 8.02 30.86 -5.18
CA GLU A 211 8.30 31.82 -6.26
C GLU A 211 7.61 33.15 -6.01
N LEU A 212 6.35 33.15 -5.55
CA LEU A 212 5.66 34.35 -5.11
C LEU A 212 6.41 35.06 -3.98
N SER A 213 6.77 34.32 -2.93
CA SER A 213 7.55 34.87 -1.82
C SER A 213 8.88 35.46 -2.28
N LYS A 214 9.56 34.80 -3.23
CA LYS A 214 10.82 35.29 -3.82
C LYS A 214 10.62 36.56 -4.65
N ASN A 215 9.56 36.64 -5.46
CA ASN A 215 9.24 37.84 -6.25
C ASN A 215 8.95 39.06 -5.35
N ILE A 216 8.29 38.83 -4.20
CA ILE A 216 8.11 39.86 -3.16
C ILE A 216 9.44 40.26 -2.53
N LYS A 217 10.34 39.32 -2.25
CA LYS A 217 11.68 39.60 -1.68
C LYS A 217 12.62 40.32 -2.66
N GLU A 218 12.46 40.12 -3.96
CA GLU A 218 13.32 40.70 -4.99
C GLU A 218 12.80 42.04 -5.55
N GLY A 219 11.65 42.51 -5.07
CA GLY A 219 11.02 43.76 -5.53
C GLY A 219 10.60 43.73 -7.00
N LYS A 220 10.28 42.55 -7.54
CA LYS A 220 9.88 42.32 -8.95
C LYS A 220 8.36 42.40 -9.13
N LEU A 221 7.71 43.36 -8.47
CA LEU A 221 6.26 43.45 -8.45
C LEU A 221 5.79 44.74 -9.12
N ASN A 222 4.64 44.66 -9.77
CA ASN A 222 3.91 45.83 -10.24
C ASN A 222 3.38 46.61 -9.03
N GLU A 223 3.25 47.93 -9.15
CA GLU A 223 2.56 48.77 -8.16
C GLU A 223 1.12 49.01 -8.63
N PRO A 224 0.07 48.69 -7.83
CA PRO A 224 0.10 47.98 -6.54
C PRO A 224 0.38 46.48 -6.68
N ILE A 225 0.87 45.85 -5.60
CA ILE A 225 1.19 44.41 -5.61
C ILE A 225 -0.10 43.59 -5.76
N ASP A 226 -0.18 42.76 -6.79
CA ASP A 226 -1.34 41.91 -7.08
C ASP A 226 -1.56 40.84 -6.00
N LEU A 227 -2.83 40.66 -5.61
CA LEU A 227 -3.27 39.57 -4.74
C LEU A 227 -3.38 38.27 -5.53
N ILE A 228 -2.90 37.17 -4.95
CA ILE A 228 -2.89 35.87 -5.63
C ILE A 228 -3.77 34.87 -4.88
N HIS A 229 -4.67 34.21 -5.60
CA HIS A 229 -5.44 33.09 -5.09
C HIS A 229 -4.87 31.79 -5.64
N PHE A 230 -4.40 30.90 -4.76
CA PHE A 230 -4.03 29.54 -5.16
C PHE A 230 -5.17 28.58 -4.85
N GLU A 231 -5.56 27.79 -5.84
CA GLU A 231 -6.29 26.55 -5.58
C GLU A 231 -5.28 25.45 -5.19
N ALA A 232 -4.97 25.37 -3.89
CA ALA A 232 -3.97 24.44 -3.36
C ALA A 232 -4.47 23.71 -2.10
N GLU A 233 -3.58 22.91 -1.50
CA GLU A 233 -3.79 22.32 -0.18
C GLU A 233 -4.02 23.41 0.88
N LYS A 234 -4.82 23.08 1.90
CA LYS A 234 -5.27 24.04 2.91
C LYS A 234 -4.12 24.84 3.52
N GLU A 235 -3.00 24.19 3.84
CA GLU A 235 -1.83 24.85 4.44
C GLU A 235 -1.21 25.90 3.51
N ILE A 236 -1.16 25.64 2.20
CA ILE A 236 -0.63 26.59 1.21
C ILE A 236 -1.61 27.75 1.03
N VAL A 237 -2.92 27.47 1.00
CA VAL A 237 -3.96 28.51 0.93
C VAL A 237 -3.88 29.43 2.14
N GLU A 238 -3.79 28.88 3.35
CA GLU A 238 -3.68 29.65 4.60
C GLU A 238 -2.41 30.51 4.66
N ALA A 239 -1.27 29.96 4.22
CA ALA A 239 -0.02 30.72 4.08
C ALA A 239 -0.15 31.86 3.06
N THR A 240 -0.86 31.62 1.96
CA THR A 240 -1.11 32.61 0.91
C THR A 240 -2.04 33.71 1.39
N ASP A 241 -3.12 33.38 2.09
CA ASP A 241 -4.05 34.36 2.65
C ASP A 241 -3.34 35.27 3.66
N THR A 242 -2.45 34.70 4.48
CA THR A 242 -1.61 35.46 5.41
C THR A 242 -0.68 36.42 4.67
N LEU A 243 -0.04 35.95 3.61
CA LEU A 243 0.83 36.77 2.76
C LEU A 243 0.05 37.88 2.04
N ASN A 244 -1.12 37.57 1.49
CA ASN A 244 -2.03 38.53 0.88
C ASN A 244 -2.49 39.61 1.87
N CYS A 245 -2.76 39.23 3.13
CA CYS A 245 -3.09 40.19 4.18
C CYS A 245 -1.93 41.15 4.45
N PHE A 246 -0.69 40.63 4.49
CA PHE A 246 0.52 41.44 4.65
C PHE A 246 0.73 42.38 3.45
N ILE A 247 0.59 41.87 2.22
CA ILE A 247 0.66 42.65 0.99
C ILE A 247 -0.37 43.79 1.00
N ASN A 248 -1.61 43.52 1.40
CA ASN A 248 -2.65 44.55 1.50
C ASN A 248 -2.28 45.67 2.49
N LYS A 249 -1.65 45.34 3.62
CA LYS A 249 -1.18 46.35 4.58
C LYS A 249 -0.06 47.21 3.99
N ILE A 250 0.85 46.62 3.21
CA ILE A 250 1.90 47.36 2.50
C ILE A 250 1.28 48.28 1.44
N ASN A 251 0.40 47.75 0.58
CA ASN A 251 -0.31 48.54 -0.43
C ASN A 251 -1.06 49.72 0.19
N ALA A 252 -1.75 49.50 1.32
CA ALA A 252 -2.41 50.57 2.06
C ALA A 252 -1.42 51.61 2.59
N ALA A 253 -0.32 51.19 3.24
CA ALA A 253 0.69 52.09 3.77
C ALA A 253 1.34 52.95 2.65
N MET A 254 1.64 52.35 1.50
CA MET A 254 2.16 53.07 0.33
C MET A 254 1.16 54.09 -0.19
N ALA A 255 -0.13 53.73 -0.30
CA ALA A 255 -1.17 54.65 -0.73
C ALA A 255 -1.38 55.82 0.26
N TYR A 256 -1.34 55.55 1.57
CA TYR A 256 -1.38 56.59 2.59
C TYR A 256 -0.17 57.52 2.51
N SER A 257 1.03 56.97 2.32
CA SER A 257 2.26 57.76 2.17
C SER A 257 2.22 58.65 0.93
N ASP A 258 1.75 58.12 -0.20
CA ASP A 258 1.62 58.88 -1.46
C ASP A 258 0.60 60.02 -1.34
N ASN A 259 -0.55 59.75 -0.73
CA ASN A 259 -1.59 60.75 -0.52
C ASN A 259 -1.16 61.82 0.49
N ALA A 260 -0.49 61.44 1.57
CA ALA A 260 0.07 62.39 2.54
C ALA A 260 1.17 63.25 1.92
N SER A 261 2.03 62.67 1.08
CA SER A 261 3.07 63.40 0.33
C SER A 261 2.45 64.46 -0.58
N LYS A 262 1.47 64.08 -1.41
CA LYS A 262 0.76 65.03 -2.29
C LYS A 262 0.10 66.16 -1.50
N LYS A 263 -0.53 65.85 -0.37
CA LYS A 263 -1.22 66.85 0.44
C LYS A 263 -0.26 67.82 1.14
N LEU A 264 0.94 67.37 1.52
CA LEU A 264 1.99 68.24 2.03
C LEU A 264 2.59 69.11 0.92
N GLU A 265 2.73 68.58 -0.30
CA GLU A 265 3.14 69.34 -1.47
C GLU A 265 2.12 70.42 -1.81
N ASP A 266 0.82 70.10 -1.83
CA ASP A 266 -0.28 71.06 -2.01
C ASP A 266 -0.24 72.16 -0.94
N LEU A 267 -0.10 71.79 0.34
CA LEU A 267 0.03 72.76 1.45
C LEU A 267 1.27 73.64 1.29
N THR A 268 2.39 73.08 0.83
CA THR A 268 3.63 73.85 0.61
C THR A 268 3.42 74.90 -0.47
N ASN A 269 2.77 74.53 -1.58
CA ASN A 269 2.43 75.45 -2.66
C ASN A 269 1.46 76.56 -2.21
N GLU A 270 0.45 76.22 -1.38
CA GLU A 270 -0.45 77.22 -0.80
C GLU A 270 0.29 78.19 0.14
N PHE A 271 1.26 77.70 0.92
CA PHE A 271 2.10 78.55 1.77
C PHE A 271 3.02 79.48 0.95
N ASP A 272 3.58 79.00 -0.17
CA ASP A 272 4.35 79.82 -1.11
C ASP A 272 3.52 80.97 -1.67
N GLU A 273 2.27 80.70 -2.08
CA GLU A 273 1.36 81.73 -2.59
C GLU A 273 1.04 82.80 -1.54
N ILE A 274 0.82 82.39 -0.28
CA ILE A 274 0.58 83.33 0.83
C ILE A 274 1.83 84.17 1.15
N LEU A 275 3.03 83.59 1.09
CA LEU A 275 4.29 84.31 1.30
C LEU A 275 4.50 85.38 0.22
N ASP A 276 4.25 85.03 -1.05
CA ASP A 276 4.34 85.96 -2.17
C ASP A 276 3.33 87.12 -2.00
N GLU A 277 2.09 86.84 -1.60
CA GLU A 277 1.05 87.86 -1.37
C GLU A 277 1.40 88.79 -0.18
N LEU A 278 1.98 88.24 0.90
CA LEU A 278 2.44 89.02 2.05
C LEU A 278 3.61 89.94 1.70
N SER A 279 4.54 89.48 0.85
CA SER A 279 5.69 90.24 0.35
C SER A 279 5.28 91.46 -0.50
N GLU A 280 4.15 91.37 -1.21
CA GLU A 280 3.60 92.49 -1.99
C GLU A 280 2.81 93.52 -1.16
N SER A 281 2.38 93.17 0.06
CA SER A 281 1.59 94.06 0.93
C SER A 281 2.46 95.16 1.58
N ARG A 282 2.28 96.42 1.16
CA ARG A 282 3.19 97.55 1.45
C ARG A 282 3.09 98.20 2.84
N ASP A 283 2.36 97.64 3.80
CA ASP A 283 2.18 98.30 5.10
C ASP A 283 1.98 97.30 6.26
N LEU A 284 3.06 96.69 6.75
CA LEU A 284 3.07 96.06 8.08
C LEU A 284 4.47 95.94 8.71
N SER A 285 4.54 96.24 10.01
CA SER A 285 5.75 96.40 10.82
C SER A 285 6.44 95.10 11.28
N SER A 286 7.59 95.21 11.96
CA SER A 286 8.53 94.17 12.46
C SER A 286 7.99 92.84 13.03
N GLN A 287 6.71 92.73 13.35
CA GLN A 287 6.05 91.45 13.65
C GLN A 287 5.88 90.57 12.41
N LEU A 288 5.83 91.17 11.21
CA LEU A 288 5.72 90.44 9.94
C LEU A 288 6.98 89.64 9.64
N TYR A 289 8.19 90.23 9.78
CA TYR A 289 9.45 89.51 9.57
C TYR A 289 9.59 88.28 10.48
N LYS A 290 9.15 88.38 11.73
CA LYS A 290 9.17 87.25 12.67
C LYS A 290 8.14 86.17 12.33
N SER A 291 7.04 86.56 11.70
CA SER A 291 6.00 85.65 11.19
C SER A 291 6.41 85.02 9.87
N GLU A 292 7.05 85.78 8.99
CA GLU A 292 7.65 85.36 7.71
C GLU A 292 8.74 84.33 7.97
N ASP A 293 9.68 84.62 8.87
CA ASP A 293 10.71 83.66 9.31
C ASP A 293 10.08 82.36 9.85
N MET A 294 8.98 82.47 10.62
CA MET A 294 8.25 81.30 11.16
C MET A 294 7.49 80.53 10.07
N VAL A 295 6.97 81.21 9.05
CA VAL A 295 6.29 80.57 7.89
C VAL A 295 7.31 79.88 7.00
N ILE A 296 8.46 80.51 6.72
CA ILE A 296 9.58 79.91 5.99
C ILE A 296 10.10 78.67 6.75
N GLU A 297 10.28 78.75 8.07
CA GLU A 297 10.67 77.60 8.89
C GLU A 297 9.61 76.48 8.84
N SER A 298 8.32 76.83 8.85
CA SER A 298 7.24 75.85 8.71
C SER A 298 7.22 75.19 7.33
N GLN A 299 7.46 75.95 6.27
CA GLN A 299 7.54 75.46 4.90
C GLN A 299 8.73 74.51 4.72
N GLU A 300 9.91 74.89 5.23
CA GLU A 300 11.11 74.04 5.20
C GLU A 300 10.86 72.72 5.95
N ASN A 301 10.17 72.79 7.09
CA ASN A 301 9.75 71.61 7.84
C ASN A 301 8.74 70.74 7.07
N LEU A 302 7.74 71.33 6.40
CA LEU A 302 6.76 70.61 5.58
C LEU A 302 7.44 69.90 4.41
N LEU A 303 8.33 70.60 3.70
CA LEU A 303 9.13 70.03 2.62
C LEU A 303 9.99 68.85 3.10
N ASN A 304 10.61 68.98 4.28
CA ASN A 304 11.36 67.91 4.93
C ASN A 304 10.46 66.72 5.30
N PHE A 305 9.22 66.94 5.75
CA PHE A 305 8.25 65.86 5.98
C PHE A 305 7.81 65.17 4.69
N THR A 306 7.59 65.92 3.61
CA THR A 306 7.31 65.36 2.28
C THR A 306 8.44 64.45 1.85
N HIS A 307 9.69 64.91 1.93
CA HIS A 307 10.86 64.07 1.63
C HIS A 307 10.96 62.83 2.52
N LYS A 308 10.68 62.93 3.82
CA LYS A 308 10.66 61.76 4.72
C LYS A 308 9.55 60.77 4.37
N LEU A 309 8.41 61.24 3.86
CA LEU A 309 7.33 60.36 3.37
C LEU A 309 7.66 59.73 2.01
N GLU A 310 8.34 60.45 1.13
CA GLU A 310 8.91 59.87 -0.10
C GLU A 310 9.98 58.83 0.24
N GLU A 311 10.82 59.10 1.23
CA GLU A 311 11.83 58.17 1.73
C GLU A 311 11.18 56.96 2.41
N LEU A 312 10.11 57.15 3.19
CA LEU A 312 9.31 56.06 3.75
C LEU A 312 8.67 55.22 2.64
N LYS A 313 8.08 55.84 1.60
CA LYS A 313 7.54 55.13 0.44
C LYS A 313 8.65 54.36 -0.27
N LYS A 314 9.81 54.98 -0.45
CA LYS A 314 11.01 54.36 -1.04
C LYS A 314 11.54 53.23 -0.18
N GLU A 315 11.52 53.34 1.15
CA GLU A 315 11.93 52.32 2.12
C GLU A 315 10.90 51.20 2.25
N LEU A 316 9.60 51.47 2.12
CA LEU A 316 8.57 50.44 2.00
C LEU A 316 8.73 49.67 0.67
N ASN A 317 9.04 50.39 -0.41
CA ASN A 317 9.48 49.81 -1.68
C ASN A 317 10.86 49.13 -1.59
N SER A 318 11.73 49.53 -0.66
CA SER A 318 13.04 48.94 -0.40
C SER A 318 12.96 47.74 0.54
N LEU A 319 12.00 47.66 1.44
CA LEU A 319 11.68 46.51 2.29
C LEU A 319 11.30 45.31 1.42
N SER A 320 10.69 45.59 0.27
CA SER A 320 10.50 44.65 -0.85
C SER A 320 11.82 44.25 -1.56
N LYS A 321 12.94 44.96 -1.40
CA LYS A 321 14.26 44.69 -2.02
C LYS A 321 15.38 44.23 -1.06
N ASN A 322 15.34 44.60 0.22
CA ASN A 322 16.47 44.52 1.17
C ASN A 322 16.56 43.19 1.96
N CYS A 323 15.61 42.26 1.80
CA CYS A 323 15.72 40.90 2.35
C CYS A 323 16.78 40.02 1.64
N ASN A 324 17.59 40.60 0.75
CA ASN A 324 18.65 39.92 -0.03
C ASN A 324 20.01 39.83 0.69
N LYS A 325 20.14 40.24 1.95
CA LYS A 325 21.45 40.29 2.65
C LYS A 325 21.57 39.45 3.94
N SER A 326 20.57 38.66 4.32
CA SER A 326 20.72 37.68 5.39
C SER A 326 20.95 36.29 4.79
N GLU A 327 22.20 36.03 4.40
CA GLU A 327 22.77 34.68 4.35
C GLU A 327 23.67 34.49 5.57
#